data_AF-A0A9D1UU08-F1
#
_entry.id   AF-A0A9D1UU08-F1
#
_cell.length_a   1.000
_cell.length_b   1.000
_cell.length_c   1.000
_cell.angle_alpha   90.00
_cell.angle_beta   90.00
_cell.angle_gamma   90.00
#
_symmetry.space_group_name_H-M   'P 1'
#
loop_
_entity.id
_entity.type
_entity.pdbx_description
1 polymer ?
#
loop_
_entity_poly.entity_id
_entity_poly.type
_entity_poly.pdbx_seq_one_letter_code
_entity_poly.pdbx_strand_id
1 'polypeptide(L)'
;MTDFHTSFSGGTAQVRQHSGARSPRRRCLATVATSLALVLGACSSDSPEAESPSTAAEAEESEGSPDLQEQFDELESRFDARLGVYAVDTASGDAVEWRAEDRFAYASTIKAMAAGALLDDVGIEGLDREVTIDSDDIIAHSPVTEQHTGEAMTLAELSEAAMVISDNAAANYLFDALGGVSSLGTSLEELGDEVTSVARDEPDLNEAAPGDERDTTTPRAFGENLQEFAFGDTLSAQEQELFTGWLKDTETGDTLVRADLPDDWTVGDKSGSAGYGTRNDIAVVWPDEGGPLVVSVFSDLGDDDAEADDRLIAEAAELAVSDLR
;
A
#
# COMPACT_ATOMS: atom_id res chain seq x y z
N MET A 1 -62.96 46.05 8.85
CA MET A 1 -62.18 44.91 9.36
C MET A 1 -61.59 44.21 8.15
N THR A 2 -60.67 44.87 7.45
CA THR A 2 -59.20 44.73 7.55
C THR A 2 -58.71 43.35 7.18
N ASP A 3 -58.45 43.21 5.88
CA ASP A 3 -57.43 42.34 5.29
C ASP A 3 -56.08 42.53 5.98
N PHE A 4 -55.31 41.45 6.10
CA PHE A 4 -53.86 41.52 5.89
C PHE A 4 -53.31 40.20 5.35
N HIS A 5 -52.84 40.32 4.12
CA HIS A 5 -52.00 39.42 3.36
C HIS A 5 -50.58 39.53 3.93
N THR A 6 -49.91 38.41 4.25
CA THR A 6 -48.48 38.43 4.56
C THR A 6 -47.75 37.40 3.70
N SER A 7 -47.16 37.96 2.66
CA SER A 7 -46.09 37.41 1.83
C SER A 7 -44.89 37.02 2.71
N PHE A 8 -44.29 35.86 2.44
CA PHE A 8 -42.89 35.62 2.81
C PHE A 8 -42.09 35.33 1.56
N SER A 9 -41.10 36.21 1.37
CA SER A 9 -40.24 36.37 0.22
C SER A 9 -39.16 35.29 0.19
N GLY A 10 -38.80 34.86 -1.01
CA GLY A 10 -37.64 34.02 -1.27
C GLY A 10 -36.35 34.64 -0.75
N GLY A 11 -35.51 33.79 -0.18
CA GLY A 11 -34.12 34.06 0.14
C GLY A 11 -33.27 32.96 -0.48
N THR A 12 -32.74 33.23 -1.67
CA THR A 12 -31.65 32.47 -2.27
C THR A 12 -30.40 32.64 -1.40
N ALA A 13 -29.97 31.60 -0.70
CA ALA A 13 -28.66 31.55 -0.05
C ALA A 13 -27.60 31.31 -1.14
N GLN A 14 -26.81 32.35 -1.42
CA GLN A 14 -25.59 32.22 -2.21
C GLN A 14 -24.58 31.40 -1.42
N VAL A 15 -24.24 30.22 -1.92
CA VAL A 15 -23.05 29.47 -1.50
C VAL A 15 -21.83 30.30 -1.91
N ARG A 16 -21.07 30.78 -0.92
CA ARG A 16 -19.74 31.34 -1.14
C ARG A 16 -18.79 30.20 -1.48
N GLN A 17 -18.45 30.06 -2.75
CA GLN A 17 -17.27 29.33 -3.18
C GLN A 17 -16.03 30.10 -2.70
N HIS A 18 -15.31 29.56 -1.72
CA HIS A 18 -13.92 29.96 -1.47
C HIS A 18 -13.01 29.14 -2.38
N SER A 19 -12.89 29.57 -3.63
CA SER A 19 -11.85 29.09 -4.54
C SER A 19 -10.49 29.65 -4.10
N GLY A 20 -9.77 28.90 -3.27
CA GLY A 20 -8.37 29.15 -2.97
C GLY A 20 -7.49 28.75 -4.15
N ALA A 21 -7.36 29.63 -5.14
CA ALA A 21 -6.42 29.45 -6.24
C ALA A 21 -4.98 29.48 -5.71
N ARG A 22 -4.34 28.31 -5.57
CA ARG A 22 -2.89 28.21 -5.37
C ARG A 22 -2.19 28.58 -6.68
N SER A 23 -1.20 29.46 -6.57
CA SER A 23 -0.46 30.08 -7.67
C SER A 23 0.54 29.11 -8.31
N PRO A 24 0.79 29.20 -9.64
CA PRO A 24 1.73 28.32 -10.30
C PRO A 24 3.16 28.77 -10.01
N ARG A 25 3.99 27.87 -9.47
CA ARG A 25 5.43 28.08 -9.30
C ARG A 25 6.11 28.12 -10.68
N ARG A 26 6.82 29.22 -10.94
CA ARG A 26 7.62 29.47 -12.15
C ARG A 26 8.78 28.49 -12.21
N ARG A 27 8.79 27.59 -13.21
CA ARG A 27 9.97 26.80 -13.60
C ARG A 27 10.91 27.71 -14.41
N CYS A 28 12.07 28.05 -13.84
CA CYS A 28 13.18 28.65 -14.58
C CYS A 28 13.89 27.54 -15.37
N LEU A 29 13.78 27.58 -16.70
CA LEU A 29 14.63 26.80 -17.60
C LEU A 29 16.08 27.27 -17.49
N ALA A 30 17.00 26.36 -17.18
CA ALA A 30 18.43 26.57 -17.37
C ALA A 30 18.83 25.93 -18.71
N THR A 31 19.13 26.76 -19.69
CA THR A 31 19.66 26.37 -21.00
C THR A 31 21.18 26.14 -20.87
N VAL A 32 21.66 24.92 -21.09
CA VAL A 32 23.10 24.63 -21.20
C VAL A 32 23.48 24.63 -22.68
N ALA A 33 24.34 25.58 -23.06
CA ALA A 33 24.85 25.73 -24.42
C ALA A 33 26.05 24.80 -24.66
N THR A 34 25.94 24.00 -25.72
CA THR A 34 27.03 23.24 -26.36
C THR A 34 28.16 24.16 -26.84
N SER A 35 29.41 23.72 -26.65
CA SER A 35 30.56 24.26 -27.38
C SER A 35 31.55 23.14 -27.72
N LEU A 36 31.65 22.90 -29.02
CA LEU A 36 32.53 21.98 -29.72
C LEU A 36 33.89 22.65 -29.94
N ALA A 37 35.00 21.98 -29.63
CA ALA A 37 36.32 22.37 -30.12
C ALA A 37 37.17 21.12 -30.41
N LEU A 38 37.30 20.81 -31.71
CA LEU A 38 38.31 19.92 -32.28
C LEU A 38 39.65 20.64 -32.37
N VAL A 39 40.74 19.99 -31.93
CA VAL A 39 42.09 20.25 -32.44
C VAL A 39 42.80 18.91 -32.65
N LEU A 40 43.23 18.69 -33.90
CA LEU A 40 44.09 17.59 -34.36
C LEU A 40 45.56 17.89 -34.02
N GLY A 41 46.32 16.87 -33.64
CA GLY A 41 47.78 16.93 -33.46
C GLY A 41 48.42 15.54 -33.56
N ALA A 42 49.35 15.39 -34.49
CA ALA A 42 49.85 14.14 -35.08
C ALA A 42 50.96 13.39 -34.31
N CYS A 43 51.02 12.07 -34.57
CA CYS A 43 52.15 11.13 -34.71
C CYS A 43 53.39 11.23 -33.78
N SER A 44 53.74 10.13 -33.10
CA SER A 44 54.75 9.14 -33.58
C SER A 44 55.08 8.06 -32.53
N SER A 45 55.41 6.89 -33.08
CA SER A 45 55.87 5.60 -32.54
C SER A 45 56.97 5.64 -31.47
N ASP A 46 56.91 4.74 -30.49
CA ASP A 46 57.85 3.61 -30.33
C ASP A 46 57.37 2.62 -29.25
N SER A 47 57.40 1.33 -29.55
CA SER A 47 57.22 0.22 -28.59
C SER A 47 58.58 -0.42 -28.32
N PRO A 48 58.75 -1.02 -27.13
CA PRO A 48 59.26 -2.39 -27.13
C PRO A 48 58.45 -3.32 -26.20
N GLU A 49 58.23 -4.53 -26.72
CA GLU A 49 57.81 -5.75 -26.03
C GLU A 49 58.69 -6.06 -24.81
N ALA A 50 58.05 -6.52 -23.73
CA ALA A 50 58.67 -7.40 -22.73
C ALA A 50 57.60 -8.34 -22.12
N GLU A 51 57.70 -9.58 -22.55
CA GLU A 51 57.16 -10.88 -22.11
C GLU A 51 56.32 -10.99 -20.82
N SER A 52 55.16 -11.64 -20.96
CA SER A 52 54.34 -12.22 -19.90
C SER A 52 54.93 -13.52 -19.34
N PRO A 53 54.72 -13.83 -18.05
CA PRO A 53 54.46 -15.18 -17.61
C PRO A 53 52.95 -15.39 -17.47
N SER A 54 52.43 -16.33 -18.26
CA SER A 54 51.09 -16.90 -18.13
C SER A 54 51.06 -17.79 -16.89
N THR A 55 50.32 -17.35 -15.87
CA THR A 55 49.73 -18.25 -14.88
C THR A 55 48.24 -18.26 -15.17
N ALA A 56 47.78 -19.29 -15.87
CA ALA A 56 46.36 -19.59 -15.97
C ALA A 56 45.91 -20.01 -14.56
N ALA A 57 45.37 -19.05 -13.81
CA ALA A 57 44.45 -19.35 -12.74
C ALA A 57 43.14 -19.75 -13.45
N GLU A 58 42.79 -21.03 -13.35
CA GLU A 58 41.40 -21.46 -13.54
C GLU A 58 40.56 -20.57 -12.61
N ALA A 59 39.76 -19.69 -13.22
CA ALA A 59 38.71 -19.00 -12.53
C ALA A 59 37.72 -20.09 -12.12
N GLU A 60 37.75 -20.47 -10.84
CA GLU A 60 36.60 -21.13 -10.26
C GLU A 60 35.44 -20.17 -10.42
N GLU A 61 34.49 -20.55 -11.28
CA GLU A 61 33.15 -19.98 -11.26
C GLU A 61 32.65 -20.19 -9.83
N SER A 62 32.68 -19.12 -9.04
CA SER A 62 31.83 -19.00 -7.87
C SER A 62 30.44 -19.32 -8.38
N GLU A 63 29.87 -20.46 -7.97
CA GLU A 63 28.42 -20.65 -8.08
C GLU A 63 27.80 -19.53 -7.26
N GLY A 64 27.49 -18.43 -7.95
CA GLY A 64 26.91 -17.24 -7.36
C GLY A 64 25.51 -17.58 -6.88
N SER A 65 25.08 -16.90 -5.82
CA SER A 65 23.67 -16.89 -5.45
C SER A 65 22.82 -16.58 -6.70
N PRO A 66 21.66 -17.25 -6.88
CA PRO A 66 20.79 -17.02 -8.02
C PRO A 66 20.39 -15.54 -8.13
N ASP A 67 20.14 -15.07 -9.36
CA ASP A 67 19.63 -13.71 -9.58
C ASP A 67 18.31 -13.52 -8.81
N LEU A 68 18.04 -12.33 -8.30
CA LEU A 68 16.84 -12.06 -7.49
C LEU A 68 15.56 -12.43 -8.25
N GLN A 69 15.54 -12.22 -9.57
CA GLN A 69 14.41 -12.62 -10.43
C GLN A 69 14.25 -14.14 -10.49
N GLU A 70 15.35 -14.90 -10.58
CA GLU A 70 15.30 -16.38 -10.58
C GLU A 70 14.74 -16.92 -9.26
N GLN A 71 15.01 -16.23 -8.13
CA GLN A 71 14.47 -16.59 -6.83
C GLN A 71 12.96 -16.33 -6.74
N PHE A 72 12.46 -15.20 -7.25
CA PHE A 72 11.00 -14.97 -7.34
C PHE A 72 10.31 -15.95 -8.29
N ASP A 73 10.91 -16.26 -9.45
CA ASP A 73 10.41 -17.30 -10.37
C ASP A 73 10.36 -18.68 -9.69
N GLU A 74 11.35 -19.01 -8.84
CA GLU A 74 11.36 -20.25 -8.05
C GLU A 74 10.21 -20.26 -7.02
N LEU A 75 9.94 -19.14 -6.35
CA LEU A 75 8.79 -19.02 -5.44
C LEU A 75 7.46 -19.25 -6.18
N GLU A 76 7.23 -18.58 -7.32
CA GLU A 76 6.03 -18.79 -8.14
C GLU A 76 5.89 -20.27 -8.53
N SER A 77 6.98 -20.90 -8.97
CA SER A 77 7.01 -22.30 -9.39
C SER A 77 6.76 -23.28 -8.24
N ARG A 78 7.27 -22.99 -7.04
CA ARG A 78 7.20 -23.90 -5.89
C ARG A 78 5.84 -23.85 -5.21
N PHE A 79 5.21 -22.68 -5.19
CA PHE A 79 3.90 -22.48 -4.59
C PHE A 79 2.74 -22.56 -5.60
N ASP A 80 3.05 -22.70 -6.90
CA ASP A 80 2.05 -22.74 -7.98
C ASP A 80 1.11 -21.52 -7.93
N ALA A 81 1.73 -20.35 -7.73
CA ALA A 81 1.03 -19.09 -7.49
C ALA A 81 1.65 -17.96 -8.30
N ARG A 82 0.84 -16.97 -8.67
CA ARG A 82 1.31 -15.69 -9.17
C ARG A 82 1.69 -14.81 -7.98
N LEU A 83 2.85 -14.17 -8.05
CA LEU A 83 3.41 -13.34 -6.97
C LEU A 83 3.67 -11.92 -7.48
N GLY A 84 3.24 -10.92 -6.72
CA GLY A 84 3.58 -9.51 -6.92
C GLY A 84 4.28 -8.95 -5.69
N VAL A 85 5.43 -8.30 -5.88
CA VAL A 85 6.24 -7.71 -4.81
C VAL A 85 6.63 -6.29 -5.17
N TYR A 86 6.46 -5.39 -4.22
CA TYR A 86 7.10 -4.08 -4.19
C TYR A 86 7.67 -3.87 -2.79
N ALA A 87 8.96 -3.59 -2.70
CA ALA A 87 9.60 -3.20 -1.45
C ALA A 87 10.49 -1.97 -1.68
N VAL A 88 10.53 -1.05 -0.74
CA VAL A 88 11.33 0.19 -0.84
C VAL A 88 11.97 0.55 0.49
N ASP A 89 13.25 0.93 0.45
CA ASP A 89 13.90 1.61 1.56
C ASP A 89 13.53 3.09 1.54
N THR A 90 12.82 3.55 2.57
CA THR A 90 12.27 4.91 2.61
C THR A 90 13.35 5.99 2.74
N ALA A 91 14.57 5.63 3.16
CA ALA A 91 15.68 6.56 3.33
C ALA A 91 16.49 6.74 2.04
N SER A 92 16.75 5.66 1.30
CA SER A 92 17.51 5.73 0.04
C SER A 92 16.63 5.87 -1.20
N GLY A 93 15.42 5.34 -1.16
CA GLY A 93 14.53 5.19 -2.31
C GLY A 93 14.87 4.01 -3.21
N ASP A 94 15.81 3.14 -2.81
CA ASP A 94 16.08 1.89 -3.52
C ASP A 94 14.88 0.95 -3.36
N ALA A 95 14.53 0.25 -4.45
CA ALA A 95 13.34 -0.58 -4.49
C ALA A 95 13.59 -1.94 -5.15
N VAL A 96 12.90 -2.96 -4.66
CA VAL A 96 12.79 -4.30 -5.24
C VAL A 96 11.39 -4.47 -5.81
N GLU A 97 11.32 -4.97 -7.05
CA GLU A 97 10.08 -5.02 -7.82
C GLU A 97 9.95 -6.36 -8.55
N TRP A 98 8.84 -7.05 -8.34
CA TRP A 98 8.47 -8.27 -9.06
C TRP A 98 7.00 -8.21 -9.42
N ARG A 99 6.64 -8.18 -10.70
CA ARG A 99 5.25 -7.94 -11.16
C ARG A 99 4.56 -6.77 -10.44
N ALA A 100 5.32 -5.72 -10.08
CA ALA A 100 4.86 -4.64 -9.22
C ALA A 100 3.73 -3.78 -9.86
N GLU A 101 3.50 -3.94 -11.17
CA GLU A 101 2.44 -3.29 -11.95
C GLU A 101 1.28 -4.22 -12.33
N ASP A 102 1.40 -5.53 -12.03
CA ASP A 102 0.33 -6.47 -12.31
C ASP A 102 -0.80 -6.27 -11.29
N ARG A 103 -2.05 -6.40 -11.73
CA ARG A 103 -3.21 -6.25 -10.85
C ARG A 103 -3.44 -7.51 -10.02
N PHE A 104 -3.77 -7.30 -8.74
CA PHE A 104 -4.21 -8.32 -7.78
C PHE A 104 -5.44 -7.80 -7.03
N ALA A 105 -6.35 -8.69 -6.64
CA ALA A 105 -7.43 -8.33 -5.73
C ALA A 105 -6.84 -7.91 -4.38
N TYR A 106 -7.21 -6.75 -3.85
CA TYR A 106 -6.59 -6.24 -2.63
C TYR A 106 -7.08 -6.97 -1.36
N ALA A 107 -8.30 -7.50 -1.37
CA ALA A 107 -8.95 -8.07 -0.20
C ALA A 107 -8.86 -7.12 1.03
N SER A 108 -8.67 -7.66 2.23
CA SER A 108 -8.65 -6.85 3.46
C SER A 108 -7.47 -5.87 3.60
N THR A 109 -6.49 -5.84 2.69
CA THR A 109 -5.42 -4.83 2.75
C THR A 109 -5.96 -3.41 2.51
N ILE A 110 -7.12 -3.28 1.82
CA ILE A 110 -7.84 -2.01 1.64
C ILE A 110 -8.24 -1.34 2.96
N LYS A 111 -8.36 -2.10 4.05
CA LYS A 111 -8.74 -1.56 5.37
C LYS A 111 -7.69 -0.57 5.90
N ALA A 112 -6.41 -0.76 5.57
CA ALA A 112 -5.35 0.22 5.85
C ALA A 112 -5.57 1.53 5.07
N MET A 113 -5.92 1.41 3.79
CA MET A 113 -6.21 2.58 2.96
C MET A 113 -7.45 3.33 3.46
N ALA A 114 -8.49 2.61 3.88
CA ALA A 114 -9.70 3.20 4.46
C ALA A 114 -9.41 3.92 5.78
N ALA A 115 -8.64 3.32 6.68
CA ALA A 115 -8.25 3.94 7.95
C ALA A 115 -7.38 5.18 7.75
N GLY A 116 -6.40 5.12 6.83
CA GLY A 116 -5.56 6.26 6.45
C GLY A 116 -6.36 7.41 5.83
N ALA A 117 -7.23 7.11 4.87
CA ALA A 117 -8.11 8.10 4.24
C ALA A 117 -9.11 8.72 5.23
N LEU A 118 -9.67 7.92 6.15
CA LEU A 118 -10.57 8.43 7.17
C LEU A 118 -9.84 9.36 8.14
N LEU A 119 -8.63 8.99 8.55
CA LEU A 119 -7.77 9.87 9.36
C LEU A 119 -7.48 11.20 8.66
N ASP A 120 -7.19 11.19 7.36
CA ASP A 120 -6.97 12.43 6.59
C ASP A 120 -8.23 13.30 6.49
N ASP A 121 -9.40 12.69 6.26
CA ASP A 121 -10.66 13.42 6.10
C ASP A 121 -11.16 14.05 7.42
N VAL A 122 -11.16 13.28 8.51
CA VAL A 122 -11.81 13.71 9.76
C VAL A 122 -10.82 14.15 10.85
N GLY A 123 -9.54 13.81 10.71
CA GLY A 123 -8.51 14.01 11.72
C GLY A 123 -8.76 13.21 13.01
N ILE A 124 -7.80 13.24 13.95
CA ILE A 124 -7.93 12.52 15.24
C ILE A 124 -9.21 12.91 16.00
N GLU A 125 -9.55 14.20 16.05
CA GLU A 125 -10.74 14.68 16.76
C GLU A 125 -12.04 14.17 16.13
N GLY A 126 -12.04 13.90 14.82
CA GLY A 126 -13.19 13.35 14.11
C GLY A 126 -13.46 11.88 14.44
N LEU A 127 -12.45 11.14 14.91
CA LEU A 127 -12.59 9.73 15.24
C LEU A 127 -13.49 9.46 16.45
N ASP A 128 -13.71 10.46 17.31
CA ASP A 128 -14.64 10.38 18.45
C ASP A 128 -16.12 10.31 18.00
N ARG A 129 -16.40 10.47 16.70
CA ARG A 129 -17.77 10.34 16.17
C ARG A 129 -18.29 8.93 16.41
N GLU A 130 -19.42 8.85 17.10
CA GLU A 130 -20.13 7.59 17.37
C GLU A 130 -21.03 7.17 16.20
N VAL A 131 -21.04 5.87 15.92
CA VAL A 131 -21.94 5.18 14.98
C VAL A 131 -22.63 4.05 15.74
N THR A 132 -23.95 3.95 15.61
CA THR A 132 -24.71 2.82 16.18
C THR A 132 -24.56 1.61 15.29
N ILE A 133 -24.16 0.47 15.86
CA ILE A 133 -23.98 -0.77 15.13
C ILE A 133 -25.34 -1.43 14.91
N ASP A 134 -25.82 -1.47 13.66
CA ASP A 134 -27.03 -2.21 13.31
C ASP A 134 -26.72 -3.72 13.25
N SER A 135 -27.63 -4.53 13.78
CA SER A 135 -27.55 -5.99 13.67
C SER A 135 -27.68 -6.47 12.22
N ASP A 136 -28.38 -5.71 11.37
CA ASP A 136 -28.56 -6.05 9.95
C ASP A 136 -27.27 -5.84 9.13
N ASP A 137 -26.29 -5.08 9.66
CA ASP A 137 -25.00 -4.81 9.02
C ASP A 137 -23.90 -5.81 9.42
N ILE A 138 -24.20 -6.75 10.34
CA ILE A 138 -23.25 -7.77 10.75
C ILE A 138 -23.14 -8.86 9.69
N ILE A 139 -21.93 -9.01 9.15
CA ILE A 139 -21.59 -9.97 8.10
C ILE A 139 -20.56 -10.99 8.59
N ALA A 140 -20.14 -11.90 7.70
CA ALA A 140 -19.12 -12.87 8.03
C ALA A 140 -17.81 -12.18 8.44
N HIS A 141 -17.16 -12.70 9.49
CA HIS A 141 -15.91 -12.17 10.05
C HIS A 141 -16.04 -10.74 10.64
N SER A 142 -16.98 -10.59 11.57
CA SER A 142 -17.24 -9.35 12.33
C SER A 142 -17.05 -9.55 13.85
N PRO A 143 -15.89 -10.05 14.31
CA PRO A 143 -15.73 -10.53 15.69
C PRO A 143 -15.83 -9.45 16.77
N VAL A 144 -15.62 -8.17 16.43
CA VAL A 144 -15.74 -7.05 17.37
C VAL A 144 -17.13 -6.46 17.25
N THR A 145 -17.54 -6.05 16.05
CA THR A 145 -18.80 -5.36 15.82
C THR A 145 -20.02 -6.20 16.19
N GLU A 146 -19.96 -7.54 16.02
CA GLU A 146 -21.06 -8.44 16.44
C GLU A 146 -21.35 -8.39 17.95
N GLN A 147 -20.35 -8.01 18.77
CA GLN A 147 -20.50 -7.90 20.22
C GLN A 147 -21.15 -6.58 20.65
N HIS A 148 -21.26 -5.61 19.74
CA HIS A 148 -21.73 -4.25 20.00
C HIS A 148 -23.03 -3.91 19.25
N THR A 149 -23.76 -4.89 18.72
CA THR A 149 -25.04 -4.63 18.03
C THR A 149 -26.04 -3.89 18.92
N GLY A 150 -26.59 -2.79 18.41
CA GLY A 150 -27.48 -1.88 19.13
C GLY A 150 -26.77 -0.89 20.07
N GLU A 151 -25.44 -0.96 20.18
CA GLU A 151 -24.60 -0.03 20.92
C GLU A 151 -23.89 0.93 19.96
N ALA A 152 -23.32 2.00 20.51
CA ALA A 152 -22.48 2.92 19.74
C ALA A 152 -21.02 2.49 19.85
N MET A 153 -20.31 2.56 18.72
CA MET A 153 -18.85 2.53 18.67
C MET A 153 -18.35 3.81 18.00
N THR A 154 -17.20 4.29 18.42
CA THR A 154 -16.49 5.41 17.78
C THR A 154 -15.85 4.97 16.47
N LEU A 155 -15.56 5.91 15.57
CA LEU A 155 -14.75 5.62 14.39
C LEU A 155 -13.34 5.16 14.75
N ALA A 156 -12.79 5.60 15.89
CA ALA A 156 -11.53 5.08 16.42
C ALA A 156 -11.60 3.57 16.68
N GLU A 157 -12.62 3.12 17.42
CA GLU A 157 -12.83 1.70 17.75
C GLU A 157 -13.13 0.87 16.49
N LEU A 158 -13.87 1.41 15.53
CA LEU A 158 -14.14 0.75 14.25
C LEU A 158 -12.86 0.66 13.38
N SER A 159 -12.04 1.70 13.38
CA SER A 159 -10.75 1.70 12.65
C SER A 159 -9.80 0.68 13.26
N GLU A 160 -9.69 0.64 14.59
CA GLU A 160 -8.91 -0.37 15.30
C GLU A 160 -9.41 -1.79 14.99
N ALA A 161 -10.72 -2.05 15.06
CA ALA A 161 -11.30 -3.36 14.75
C ALA A 161 -11.02 -3.79 13.29
N ALA A 162 -11.15 -2.87 12.33
CA ALA A 162 -10.85 -3.14 10.93
C ALA A 162 -9.35 -3.38 10.69
N MET A 163 -8.46 -2.68 11.40
CA MET A 163 -7.01 -2.79 11.22
C MET A 163 -6.45 -4.04 11.91
N VAL A 164 -6.70 -4.16 13.22
CA VAL A 164 -6.00 -5.12 14.11
C VAL A 164 -6.45 -6.55 13.87
N ILE A 165 -7.76 -6.75 13.79
CA ILE A 165 -8.42 -8.07 13.70
C ILE A 165 -9.15 -8.26 12.36
N SER A 166 -9.10 -7.28 11.46
CA SER A 166 -9.71 -7.37 10.12
C SER A 166 -11.24 -7.56 10.14
N ASP A 167 -11.94 -6.91 11.07
CA ASP A 167 -13.40 -6.93 11.18
C ASP A 167 -14.07 -6.35 9.92
N ASN A 168 -14.92 -7.14 9.26
CA ASN A 168 -15.50 -6.80 7.96
C ASN A 168 -16.61 -5.76 8.05
N ALA A 169 -17.50 -5.88 9.05
CA ALA A 169 -18.54 -4.86 9.23
C ALA A 169 -17.92 -3.53 9.68
N ALA A 170 -16.87 -3.56 10.52
CA ALA A 170 -16.14 -2.37 10.89
C ALA A 170 -15.60 -1.62 9.64
N ALA A 171 -15.02 -2.35 8.69
CA ALA A 171 -14.56 -1.76 7.43
C ALA A 171 -15.69 -1.13 6.61
N ASN A 172 -16.86 -1.77 6.53
CA ASN A 172 -18.02 -1.19 5.87
C ASN A 172 -18.47 0.11 6.54
N TYR A 173 -18.45 0.19 7.88
CA TYR A 173 -18.69 1.45 8.58
C TYR A 173 -17.64 2.52 8.28
N LEU A 174 -16.37 2.16 8.03
CA LEU A 174 -15.36 3.12 7.58
C LEU A 174 -15.65 3.62 6.16
N PHE A 175 -16.05 2.72 5.25
CA PHE A 175 -16.45 3.12 3.89
C PHE A 175 -17.63 4.09 3.95
N ASP A 176 -18.67 3.78 4.73
CA ASP A 176 -19.82 4.67 4.92
C ASP A 176 -19.43 6.00 5.56
N ALA A 177 -18.51 5.97 6.51
CA ALA A 177 -17.99 7.16 7.16
C ALA A 177 -17.32 8.13 6.18
N LEU A 178 -16.65 7.62 5.15
CA LEU A 178 -16.06 8.34 4.02
C LEU A 178 -17.09 8.77 2.95
N GLY A 179 -18.33 8.29 3.04
CA GLY A 179 -19.38 8.53 2.04
C GLY A 179 -19.57 7.43 1.00
N GLY A 180 -19.06 6.23 1.30
CA GLY A 180 -19.18 5.01 0.49
C GLY A 180 -17.88 4.63 -0.22
N VAL A 181 -17.87 3.45 -0.83
CA VAL A 181 -16.69 2.86 -1.52
C VAL A 181 -16.12 3.75 -2.64
N SER A 182 -16.97 4.49 -3.36
CA SER A 182 -16.51 5.44 -4.39
C SER A 182 -15.74 6.62 -3.80
N SER A 183 -16.07 7.05 -2.57
CA SER A 183 -15.34 8.13 -1.91
C SER A 183 -13.93 7.68 -1.54
N LEU A 184 -13.75 6.43 -1.07
CA LEU A 184 -12.41 5.90 -0.84
C LEU A 184 -11.56 5.89 -2.11
N GLY A 185 -12.13 5.45 -3.24
CA GLY A 185 -11.45 5.56 -4.54
C GLY A 185 -11.04 6.99 -4.88
N THR A 186 -11.92 7.97 -4.60
CA THR A 186 -11.60 9.40 -4.80
C THR A 186 -10.48 9.87 -3.88
N SER A 187 -10.48 9.46 -2.61
CA SER A 187 -9.41 9.80 -1.66
C SER A 187 -8.06 9.24 -2.10
N LEU A 188 -8.04 8.02 -2.67
CA LEU A 188 -6.81 7.44 -3.22
C LEU A 188 -6.33 8.17 -4.48
N GLU A 189 -7.23 8.56 -5.38
CA GLU A 189 -6.88 9.42 -6.52
C GLU A 189 -6.29 10.78 -6.06
N GLU A 190 -6.82 11.37 -4.99
CA GLU A 190 -6.31 12.62 -4.40
C GLU A 190 -4.94 12.45 -3.73
N LEU A 191 -4.65 11.25 -3.20
CA LEU A 191 -3.34 10.83 -2.70
C LEU A 191 -2.31 10.67 -3.84
N GLY A 192 -2.79 10.44 -5.06
CA GLY A 192 -1.97 10.22 -6.27
C GLY A 192 -2.07 8.82 -6.88
N ASP A 193 -2.92 7.96 -6.34
CA ASP A 193 -3.17 6.60 -6.84
C ASP A 193 -4.25 6.60 -7.93
N GLU A 194 -3.81 6.56 -9.19
CA GLU A 194 -4.68 6.42 -10.36
C GLU A 194 -4.91 4.95 -10.78
N VAL A 195 -4.49 3.98 -9.95
CA VAL A 195 -4.42 2.56 -10.29
C VAL A 195 -5.47 1.75 -9.54
N THR A 196 -5.67 2.00 -8.24
CA THR A 196 -6.60 1.21 -7.42
C THR A 196 -8.04 1.38 -7.89
N SER A 197 -8.72 0.26 -8.12
CA SER A 197 -10.14 0.24 -8.45
C SER A 197 -10.95 -0.20 -7.24
N VAL A 198 -11.62 0.73 -6.56
CA VAL A 198 -12.51 0.43 -5.43
C VAL A 198 -13.95 0.36 -5.93
N ALA A 199 -14.60 -0.80 -5.81
CA ALA A 199 -15.90 -1.02 -6.45
C ALA A 199 -16.98 -1.54 -5.51
N ARG A 200 -16.63 -2.37 -4.53
CA ARG A 200 -17.58 -3.07 -3.64
C ARG A 200 -17.15 -2.98 -2.17
N ASP A 201 -18.10 -3.22 -1.30
CA ASP A 201 -17.92 -3.36 0.15
C ASP A 201 -17.70 -4.83 0.54
N GLU A 202 -17.46 -5.08 1.83
CA GLU A 202 -17.38 -6.44 2.36
C GLU A 202 -18.78 -7.07 2.37
N PRO A 203 -18.91 -8.37 2.03
CA PRO A 203 -17.84 -9.30 1.67
C PRO A 203 -17.55 -9.37 0.16
N ASP A 204 -18.34 -8.67 -0.68
CA ASP A 204 -18.35 -8.88 -2.13
C ASP A 204 -17.05 -8.45 -2.83
N LEU A 205 -16.27 -7.54 -2.22
CA LEU A 205 -14.93 -7.17 -2.70
C LEU A 205 -13.94 -8.34 -2.77
N ASN A 206 -14.22 -9.45 -2.07
CA ASN A 206 -13.35 -10.63 -2.04
C ASN A 206 -13.65 -11.67 -3.13
N GLU A 207 -14.51 -11.36 -4.12
CA GLU A 207 -14.80 -12.31 -5.22
C GLU A 207 -13.53 -12.71 -5.98
N ALA A 208 -12.64 -11.75 -6.26
CA ALA A 208 -11.32 -11.96 -6.88
C ALA A 208 -11.32 -12.77 -8.20
N ALA A 209 -12.40 -12.74 -8.96
CA ALA A 209 -12.52 -13.48 -10.21
C ALA A 209 -11.40 -13.11 -11.21
N PRO A 210 -10.67 -14.09 -11.78
CA PRO A 210 -9.59 -13.81 -12.73
C PRO A 210 -10.04 -12.95 -13.91
N GLY A 211 -9.35 -11.82 -14.11
CA GLY A 211 -9.65 -10.85 -15.17
C GLY A 211 -10.73 -9.83 -14.85
N ASP A 212 -11.34 -9.89 -13.66
CA ASP A 212 -12.14 -8.79 -13.13
C ASP A 212 -11.21 -7.72 -12.53
N GLU A 213 -11.37 -6.47 -12.97
CA GLU A 213 -10.55 -5.35 -12.48
C GLU A 213 -11.12 -4.70 -11.21
N ARG A 214 -12.36 -5.02 -10.84
CA ARG A 214 -12.99 -4.50 -9.63
C ARG A 214 -12.25 -4.98 -8.39
N ASP A 215 -12.06 -4.07 -7.43
CA ASP A 215 -11.43 -4.35 -6.14
C ASP A 215 -9.98 -4.84 -6.27
N THR A 216 -9.28 -4.29 -7.28
CA THR A 216 -7.88 -4.58 -7.57
C THR A 216 -6.98 -3.37 -7.44
N THR A 217 -5.72 -3.63 -7.12
CA THR A 217 -4.63 -2.67 -7.10
C THR A 217 -3.36 -3.34 -7.64
N THR A 218 -2.20 -2.68 -7.54
CA THR A 218 -0.89 -3.26 -7.81
C THR A 218 -0.01 -3.21 -6.55
N PRO A 219 1.00 -4.08 -6.43
CA PRO A 219 1.94 -4.03 -5.30
C PRO A 219 2.58 -2.66 -5.13
N ARG A 220 2.98 -1.99 -6.23
CA ARG A 220 3.55 -0.64 -6.16
C ARG A 220 2.54 0.37 -5.60
N ALA A 221 1.33 0.44 -6.15
CA ALA A 221 0.35 1.45 -5.75
C ALA A 221 0.05 1.38 -4.25
N PHE A 222 -0.15 0.17 -3.71
CA PHE A 222 -0.38 -0.01 -2.27
C PHE A 222 0.87 0.25 -1.42
N GLY A 223 2.07 -0.10 -1.91
CA GLY A 223 3.31 0.26 -1.24
C GLY A 223 3.51 1.77 -1.14
N GLU A 224 3.27 2.51 -2.23
CA GLU A 224 3.37 3.96 -2.27
C GLU A 224 2.31 4.63 -1.38
N ASN A 225 1.06 4.17 -1.41
CA ASN A 225 0.01 4.66 -0.52
C ASN A 225 0.33 4.42 0.95
N LEU A 226 0.79 3.21 1.29
CA LEU A 226 1.17 2.85 2.65
C LEU A 226 2.34 3.72 3.14
N GLN A 227 3.33 3.98 2.29
CA GLN A 227 4.43 4.88 2.58
C GLN A 227 3.94 6.31 2.83
N GLU A 228 3.03 6.83 2.02
CA GLU A 228 2.49 8.18 2.17
C GLU A 228 1.69 8.33 3.47
N PHE A 229 0.84 7.36 3.82
CA PHE A 229 0.12 7.38 5.10
C PHE A 229 1.05 7.21 6.30
N ALA A 230 2.08 6.37 6.21
CA ALA A 230 2.98 6.11 7.35
C ALA A 230 4.01 7.22 7.57
N PHE A 231 4.52 7.83 6.50
CA PHE A 231 5.73 8.68 6.54
C PHE A 231 5.67 9.93 5.66
N GLY A 232 4.62 10.10 4.86
CA GLY A 232 4.46 11.21 3.93
C GLY A 232 4.03 12.52 4.60
N ASP A 233 3.45 13.41 3.79
CA ASP A 233 2.97 14.73 4.24
C ASP A 233 1.44 14.77 4.37
N THR A 234 0.73 13.70 4.00
CA THR A 234 -0.73 13.59 4.05
C THR A 234 -1.25 13.63 5.50
N LEU A 235 -0.79 12.69 6.33
CA LEU A 235 -1.15 12.64 7.74
C LEU A 235 -0.20 13.49 8.59
N SER A 236 -0.73 14.15 9.63
CA SER A 236 0.12 14.79 10.64
C SER A 236 0.89 13.74 11.46
N ALA A 237 1.95 14.16 12.15
CA ALA A 237 2.77 13.24 12.95
C ALA A 237 1.98 12.43 14.01
N GLN A 238 0.91 13.00 14.58
CA GLN A 238 0.06 12.28 15.54
C GLN A 238 -0.84 11.25 14.83
N GLU A 239 -1.31 11.57 13.62
CA GLU A 239 -2.12 10.67 12.80
C GLU A 239 -1.27 9.51 12.25
N GLN A 240 -0.03 9.79 11.85
CA GLN A 240 0.96 8.76 11.48
C GLN A 240 1.28 7.82 12.65
N GLU A 241 1.45 8.37 13.86
CA GLU A 241 1.68 7.56 15.06
C GLU A 241 0.49 6.63 15.35
N LEU A 242 -0.75 7.13 15.22
CA LEU A 242 -1.95 6.31 15.39
C LEU A 242 -2.09 5.25 14.29
N PHE A 243 -1.93 5.64 13.02
CA PHE A 243 -2.02 4.74 11.88
C PHE A 243 -0.98 3.61 11.94
N THR A 244 0.29 3.96 12.20
CA THR A 244 1.36 2.96 12.36
C THR A 244 1.23 2.17 13.66
N GLY A 245 0.58 2.72 14.69
CA GLY A 245 0.18 1.98 15.89
C GLY A 245 -0.77 0.83 15.54
N TRP A 246 -1.86 1.12 14.83
CA TRP A 246 -2.81 0.09 14.39
C TRP A 246 -2.15 -1.01 13.54
N LEU A 247 -1.25 -0.65 12.63
CA LEU A 247 -0.49 -1.62 11.85
C LEU A 247 0.38 -2.54 12.73
N LYS A 248 1.05 -1.98 13.75
CA LYS A 248 1.90 -2.76 14.67
C LYS A 248 1.10 -3.67 15.58
N ASP A 249 -0.12 -3.27 15.91
CA ASP A 249 -1.02 -4.02 16.78
C ASP A 249 -1.75 -5.15 16.04
N THR A 250 -1.64 -5.24 14.70
CA THR A 250 -2.24 -6.30 13.87
C THR A 250 -1.90 -7.71 14.37
N GLU A 251 -2.94 -8.53 14.56
CA GLU A 251 -2.82 -9.93 15.02
C GLU A 251 -2.89 -10.96 13.88
N THR A 252 -3.26 -10.50 12.68
CA THR A 252 -3.58 -11.39 11.53
C THR A 252 -2.40 -11.71 10.61
N GLY A 253 -1.25 -11.07 10.80
CA GLY A 253 -0.07 -11.17 9.93
C GLY A 253 1.12 -11.92 10.51
N ASP A 254 0.99 -12.58 11.66
CA ASP A 254 2.08 -13.28 12.34
C ASP A 254 2.83 -14.30 11.46
N THR A 255 2.11 -14.88 10.50
CA THR A 255 2.62 -15.90 9.56
C THR A 255 3.02 -15.35 8.19
N LEU A 256 2.93 -14.03 7.98
CA LEU A 256 3.12 -13.36 6.68
C LEU A 256 4.47 -12.62 6.65
N VAL A 257 4.50 -11.32 6.30
CA VAL A 257 5.76 -10.55 6.20
C VAL A 257 6.58 -10.62 7.49
N ARG A 258 5.91 -10.70 8.64
CA ARG A 258 6.56 -10.78 9.96
C ARG A 258 7.36 -12.07 10.17
N ALA A 259 6.95 -13.19 9.57
CA ALA A 259 7.34 -14.52 10.04
C ALA A 259 8.83 -14.85 9.88
N ASP A 260 9.43 -14.44 8.75
CA ASP A 260 10.80 -14.79 8.38
C ASP A 260 11.78 -13.60 8.52
N LEU A 261 11.34 -12.49 9.14
CA LEU A 261 12.20 -11.36 9.46
C LEU A 261 12.83 -11.49 10.87
N PRO A 262 13.95 -10.78 11.16
CA PRO A 262 14.59 -10.86 12.46
C PRO A 262 13.64 -10.50 13.63
N ASP A 263 13.68 -11.30 14.71
CA ASP A 263 12.79 -11.17 15.88
C ASP A 263 12.89 -9.80 16.60
N ASP A 264 14.00 -9.08 16.44
CA ASP A 264 14.23 -7.78 17.05
C ASP A 264 13.74 -6.60 16.19
N TRP A 265 13.29 -6.88 14.96
CA TRP A 265 12.67 -5.88 14.10
C TRP A 265 11.20 -5.70 14.47
N THR A 266 10.71 -4.47 14.35
CA THR A 266 9.28 -4.21 14.47
C THR A 266 8.65 -4.29 13.09
N VAL A 267 7.57 -5.04 12.97
CA VAL A 267 6.73 -5.09 11.76
C VAL A 267 5.35 -4.59 12.12
N GLY A 268 4.75 -3.78 11.27
CA GLY A 268 3.34 -3.42 11.33
C GLY A 268 2.73 -3.63 9.98
N ASP A 269 1.67 -4.42 9.92
CA ASP A 269 1.16 -5.00 8.68
C ASP A 269 -0.37 -4.93 8.58
N LYS A 270 -0.88 -5.22 7.40
CA LYS A 270 -2.29 -5.51 7.16
C LYS A 270 -2.41 -6.65 6.16
N SER A 271 -2.82 -7.81 6.67
CA SER A 271 -3.12 -8.99 5.86
C SER A 271 -4.39 -8.86 5.01
N GLY A 272 -4.47 -9.65 3.94
CA GLY A 272 -5.66 -9.80 3.10
C GLY A 272 -5.83 -11.20 2.54
N SER A 273 -7.08 -11.66 2.43
CA SER A 273 -7.42 -12.93 1.79
C SER A 273 -8.75 -12.84 1.05
N ALA A 274 -8.83 -13.44 -0.13
CA ALA A 274 -10.02 -13.44 -0.97
C ALA A 274 -10.13 -14.78 -1.72
N GLY A 275 -11.11 -14.88 -2.63
CA GLY A 275 -11.27 -16.04 -3.51
C GLY A 275 -10.03 -16.32 -4.36
N TYR A 276 -10.03 -17.43 -5.08
CA TYR A 276 -8.96 -17.81 -6.02
C TYR A 276 -7.57 -17.98 -5.38
N GLY A 277 -7.54 -18.36 -4.11
CA GLY A 277 -6.31 -18.46 -3.33
C GLY A 277 -5.60 -17.12 -3.13
N THR A 278 -6.30 -15.98 -3.22
CA THR A 278 -5.66 -14.69 -2.99
C THR A 278 -5.19 -14.56 -1.55
N ARG A 279 -3.90 -14.22 -1.38
CA ARG A 279 -3.28 -13.94 -0.08
C ARG A 279 -2.28 -12.81 -0.22
N ASN A 280 -2.45 -11.80 0.60
CA ASN A 280 -1.70 -10.56 0.51
C ASN A 280 -1.24 -10.13 1.90
N ASP A 281 -0.17 -9.35 1.93
CA ASP A 281 0.24 -8.59 3.09
C ASP A 281 0.96 -7.31 2.67
N ILE A 282 0.62 -6.21 3.34
CA ILE A 282 1.31 -4.93 3.17
C ILE A 282 1.87 -4.52 4.52
N ALA A 283 3.12 -4.08 4.57
CA ALA A 283 3.81 -3.89 5.82
C ALA A 283 4.76 -2.69 5.80
N VAL A 284 4.89 -2.09 6.96
CA VAL A 284 5.99 -1.23 7.32
C VAL A 284 6.91 -2.00 8.25
N VAL A 285 8.19 -2.06 7.90
CA VAL A 285 9.23 -2.76 8.66
C VAL A 285 10.18 -1.73 9.24
N TRP A 286 10.46 -1.81 10.54
CA TRP A 286 11.42 -0.99 11.25
C TRP A 286 12.59 -1.86 11.72
N PRO A 287 13.68 -1.91 10.95
CA PRO A 287 14.93 -2.56 11.34
C PRO A 287 15.58 -1.90 12.57
N ASP A 288 16.50 -2.63 13.21
CA ASP A 288 17.34 -2.13 14.30
C ASP A 288 18.37 -1.07 13.84
N GLU A 289 18.87 -1.21 12.61
CA GLU A 289 19.75 -0.26 11.93
C GLU A 289 19.16 0.18 10.58
N GLY A 290 19.31 1.47 10.22
CA GLY A 290 18.82 2.03 8.96
C GLY A 290 17.41 2.64 9.02
N GLY A 291 16.87 2.98 7.84
CA GLY A 291 15.52 3.57 7.73
C GLY A 291 14.42 2.50 7.75
N PRO A 292 13.14 2.90 7.93
CA PRO A 292 12.02 1.99 7.71
C PRO A 292 11.95 1.50 6.25
N LEU A 293 11.45 0.29 6.06
CA LEU A 293 11.11 -0.26 4.76
C LEU A 293 9.60 -0.31 4.61
N VAL A 294 9.11 -0.17 3.39
CA VAL A 294 7.71 -0.48 3.04
C VAL A 294 7.71 -1.68 2.11
N VAL A 295 6.85 -2.66 2.39
CA VAL A 295 6.77 -3.93 1.67
C VAL A 295 5.31 -4.19 1.30
N SER A 296 5.07 -4.67 0.10
CA SER A 296 3.74 -5.02 -0.42
C SER A 296 3.86 -6.30 -1.22
N VAL A 297 3.28 -7.37 -0.70
CA VAL A 297 3.30 -8.70 -1.28
C VAL A 297 1.87 -9.15 -1.57
N PHE A 298 1.61 -9.50 -2.82
CA PHE A 298 0.32 -9.97 -3.30
C PHE A 298 0.49 -11.32 -3.97
N SER A 299 -0.47 -12.21 -3.80
CA SER A 299 -0.48 -13.49 -4.50
C SER A 299 -1.87 -13.97 -4.82
N ASP A 300 -1.98 -14.80 -5.86
CA ASP A 300 -3.18 -15.59 -6.17
C ASP A 300 -2.80 -16.89 -6.88
N LEU A 301 -3.62 -17.92 -6.70
CA LEU A 301 -3.47 -19.21 -7.40
C LEU A 301 -4.36 -19.29 -8.66
N GLY A 302 -5.37 -18.42 -8.77
CA GLY A 302 -6.26 -18.34 -9.93
C GLY A 302 -7.27 -19.48 -10.05
N ASP A 303 -7.39 -20.33 -9.01
CA ASP A 303 -8.34 -21.45 -8.92
C ASP A 303 -9.28 -21.24 -7.71
N ASP A 304 -10.60 -21.32 -7.92
CA ASP A 304 -11.62 -20.90 -6.95
C ASP A 304 -11.65 -21.77 -5.68
N ASP A 305 -11.14 -22.99 -5.76
CA ASP A 305 -11.01 -23.93 -4.64
C ASP A 305 -9.59 -23.96 -4.02
N ALA A 306 -8.66 -23.11 -4.48
CA ALA A 306 -7.29 -23.09 -3.98
C ALA A 306 -7.17 -22.46 -2.59
N GLU A 307 -6.38 -23.11 -1.73
CA GLU A 307 -5.98 -22.58 -0.43
C GLU A 307 -4.58 -21.96 -0.55
N ALA A 308 -4.45 -20.70 -0.12
CA ALA A 308 -3.16 -20.03 -0.10
C ALA A 308 -2.22 -20.58 0.97
N ASP A 309 -0.92 -20.41 0.77
CA ASP A 309 0.13 -20.77 1.73
C ASP A 309 0.88 -19.51 2.18
N ASP A 310 0.74 -19.17 3.46
CA ASP A 310 1.34 -17.98 4.06
C ASP A 310 2.86 -17.90 3.89
N ARG A 311 3.54 -19.06 3.75
CA ARG A 311 4.99 -19.12 3.52
C ARG A 311 5.42 -18.45 2.23
N LEU A 312 4.56 -18.42 1.20
CA LEU A 312 4.86 -17.67 -0.02
C LEU A 312 5.08 -16.19 0.28
N ILE A 313 4.22 -15.62 1.13
CA ILE A 313 4.27 -14.20 1.50
C ILE A 313 5.50 -13.91 2.36
N ALA A 314 5.75 -14.76 3.36
CA ALA A 314 6.89 -14.64 4.26
C ALA A 314 8.23 -14.72 3.51
N GLU A 315 8.43 -15.76 2.69
CA GLU A 315 9.68 -15.96 1.96
C GLU A 315 9.91 -14.89 0.87
N ALA A 316 8.84 -14.42 0.21
CA ALA A 316 8.95 -13.31 -0.74
C ALA A 316 9.35 -12.00 -0.06
N ALA A 317 8.82 -11.73 1.13
CA ALA A 317 9.14 -10.55 1.91
C ALA A 317 10.58 -10.59 2.43
N GLU A 318 11.02 -11.72 3.00
CA GLU A 318 12.41 -11.92 3.44
C GLU A 318 13.39 -11.68 2.30
N LEU A 319 13.10 -12.24 1.13
CA LEU A 319 13.93 -12.10 -0.07
C LEU A 319 14.05 -10.62 -0.50
N ALA A 320 12.93 -9.90 -0.59
CA ALA A 320 12.93 -8.50 -1.00
C ALA A 320 13.62 -7.58 0.02
N VAL A 321 13.36 -7.81 1.31
CA VAL A 321 13.96 -7.04 2.40
C VAL A 321 15.46 -7.27 2.51
N SER A 322 15.92 -8.51 2.30
CA SER A 322 17.34 -8.87 2.34
C SER A 322 18.14 -8.24 1.20
N ASP A 323 17.55 -8.08 0.02
CA ASP A 323 18.24 -7.44 -1.12
C ASP A 323 18.42 -5.92 -0.94
N LEU A 324 17.54 -5.28 -0.17
CA LEU A 324 17.65 -3.86 0.18
C LEU A 324 18.73 -3.57 1.25
N ARG A 325 19.46 -4.58 1.74
CA ARG A 325 20.32 -4.48 2.94
C ARG A 325 21.75 -5.01 2.77
#